data_AF-A0A5P8NE88-F1
#
_entry.id   AF-A0A5P8NE88-F1
#
_cell.length_a   1.000
_cell.length_b   1.000
_cell.length_c   1.000
_cell.angle_alpha   90.00
_cell.angle_beta   90.00
_cell.angle_gamma   90.00
#
_symmetry.space_group_name_H-M   'P 1'
#
loop_
_entity.id
_entity.type
_entity.pdbx_description
1 polymer ?
#
loop_
_entity_poly.entity_id
_entity_poly.type
_entity_poly.pdbx_seq_one_letter_code
_entity_poly.pdbx_strand_id
1 'polypeptide(L)'
;MRQIFVVLIVLASFFSSVAMSASSSSCGDYAKGVCTYSSTPAVQYALNYAKTSTAFPEYQSYGGNCTNFVSQAVLAGLVDNSDKNYVYNKRGYYMADRDKGCDYCWYYNTPSSRGYAWAGAHELYTYAKSNSNSYWGMHFDFITKDSSTQYLNTSKVEEGDVIFADWSGNGHIDHSMIVTDKLYNSYSGIKVSYQNSDGHSSQKNVTLQSINQTYTVFHVYRPTFYRN
;
A
#
# COMPACT_ATOMS: atom_id res chain seq x y z
N MET A 1 -11.81 67.59 -0.34
CA MET A 1 -11.14 66.37 -0.85
C MET A 1 -10.59 65.59 0.34
N ARG A 2 -11.23 64.49 0.74
CA ARG A 2 -10.71 63.56 1.75
C ARG A 2 -10.44 62.23 1.04
N GLN A 3 -9.17 61.84 0.92
CA GLN A 3 -8.80 60.53 0.41
C GLN A 3 -8.98 59.50 1.53
N ILE A 4 -9.79 58.48 1.26
CA ILE A 4 -9.94 57.30 2.11
C ILE A 4 -8.89 56.30 1.64
N PHE A 5 -7.91 56.01 2.49
CA PHE A 5 -6.99 54.89 2.28
C PHE A 5 -7.72 53.60 2.67
N VAL A 6 -8.06 52.78 1.68
CA VAL A 6 -8.50 51.40 1.89
C VAL A 6 -7.24 50.57 2.09
N VAL A 7 -6.96 50.17 3.33
CA VAL A 7 -5.93 49.17 3.63
C VAL A 7 -6.54 47.80 3.34
N LEU A 8 -6.17 47.23 2.20
CA LEU A 8 -6.49 45.84 1.86
C LEU A 8 -5.55 44.93 2.68
N ILE A 9 -6.04 44.40 3.80
CA ILE A 9 -5.35 43.33 4.52
C ILE A 9 -5.58 42.04 3.73
N VAL A 10 -4.62 41.68 2.88
CA VAL A 10 -4.55 40.34 2.30
C VAL A 10 -4.09 39.40 3.41
N LEU A 11 -5.05 38.74 4.06
CA LEU A 11 -4.81 37.58 4.91
C LEU A 11 -4.30 36.45 4.00
N ALA A 12 -2.98 36.37 3.83
CA ALA A 12 -2.34 35.18 3.32
C ALA A 12 -2.52 34.09 4.37
N SER A 13 -3.53 33.23 4.19
CA SER A 13 -3.69 31.99 4.92
C SER A 13 -2.53 31.06 4.55
N PHE A 14 -1.45 31.15 5.31
CA PHE A 14 -0.43 30.11 5.36
C PHE A 14 -1.08 28.85 5.93
N PHE A 15 -1.65 28.01 5.07
CA PHE A 15 -1.81 26.60 5.40
C PHE A 15 -0.41 25.98 5.34
N SER A 16 0.36 26.15 6.41
CA SER A 16 1.49 25.27 6.68
C SER A 16 0.92 23.87 6.78
N SER A 17 1.05 23.07 5.71
CA SER A 17 0.75 21.65 5.70
C SER A 17 1.81 20.96 6.56
N VAL A 18 1.68 21.09 7.88
CA VAL A 18 2.47 20.30 8.82
C VAL A 18 2.10 18.86 8.50
N ALA A 19 3.05 18.09 7.98
CA ALA A 19 2.86 16.66 7.83
C ALA A 19 2.52 16.14 9.22
N MET A 20 1.31 15.59 9.35
CA MET A 20 0.95 14.93 10.59
C MET A 20 1.79 13.65 10.64
N SER A 21 2.38 13.38 11.79
CA SER A 21 3.13 12.14 12.03
C SER A 21 2.17 11.13 12.65
N ALA A 22 2.37 9.84 12.37
CA ALA A 22 1.56 8.80 12.97
C ALA A 22 1.61 8.91 14.50
N SER A 23 0.54 8.56 15.18
CA SER A 23 0.49 8.64 16.64
C SER A 23 -0.58 7.70 17.15
N SER A 24 -0.75 7.63 18.47
CA SER A 24 -1.88 6.92 19.10
C SER A 24 -3.25 7.42 18.63
N SER A 25 -3.34 8.61 18.00
CA SER A 25 -4.59 9.15 17.45
C SER A 25 -4.88 8.71 16.00
N SER A 26 -3.91 8.13 15.30
CA SER A 26 -4.02 7.76 13.88
C SER A 26 -3.70 6.30 13.60
N CYS A 27 -3.25 5.57 14.61
CA CYS A 27 -2.80 4.19 14.53
C CYS A 27 -3.59 3.34 15.51
N GLY A 28 -3.87 2.08 15.15
CA GLY A 28 -4.50 1.13 16.06
C GLY A 28 -3.61 0.74 17.23
N ASP A 29 -2.32 0.50 16.95
CA ASP A 29 -1.31 0.14 17.95
C ASP A 29 -0.05 1.01 17.80
N TYR A 30 0.03 2.06 18.63
CA TYR A 30 1.15 2.99 18.63
C TYR A 30 2.01 2.88 19.89
N ALA A 31 3.28 2.54 19.72
CA ALA A 31 4.25 2.50 20.80
C ALA A 31 5.63 2.95 20.33
N LYS A 32 6.30 3.80 21.12
CA LYS A 32 7.70 4.21 20.91
C LYS A 32 8.03 4.69 19.48
N GLY A 33 7.13 5.46 18.86
CA GLY A 33 7.36 5.98 17.50
C GLY A 33 6.98 5.02 16.38
N VAL A 34 6.35 3.89 16.71
CA VAL A 34 6.00 2.83 15.76
C VAL A 34 4.49 2.59 15.79
N CYS A 35 3.90 2.41 14.62
CA CYS A 35 2.54 1.96 14.41
C CYS A 35 2.54 0.53 13.86
N THR A 36 2.06 -0.46 14.60
CA THR A 36 2.09 -1.87 14.19
C THR A 36 0.99 -2.17 13.15
N TYR A 37 1.30 -3.03 12.19
CA TYR A 37 0.34 -3.52 11.19
C TYR A 37 -0.54 -4.65 11.74
N SER A 38 -1.84 -4.56 11.50
CA SER A 38 -2.81 -5.62 11.74
C SER A 38 -3.37 -6.15 10.40
N SER A 39 -3.28 -7.46 10.16
CA SER A 39 -3.76 -8.07 8.92
C SER A 39 -5.29 -8.05 8.81
N THR A 40 -6.01 -8.21 9.91
CA THR A 40 -7.48 -8.30 9.95
C THR A 40 -8.18 -7.13 9.22
N PRO A 41 -7.97 -5.86 9.60
CA PRO A 41 -8.60 -4.72 8.92
C PRO A 41 -8.09 -4.54 7.49
N ALA A 42 -6.84 -4.91 7.18
CA ALA A 42 -6.30 -4.88 5.82
C ALA A 42 -7.04 -5.88 4.90
N VAL A 43 -7.23 -7.11 5.36
CA VAL A 43 -7.98 -8.16 4.66
C VAL A 43 -9.44 -7.76 4.49
N GLN A 44 -10.08 -7.25 5.55
CA GLN A 44 -11.46 -6.77 5.49
C GLN A 44 -11.62 -5.62 4.47
N TYR A 45 -10.70 -4.66 4.48
CA TYR A 45 -10.66 -3.57 3.51
C TYR A 45 -10.63 -4.13 2.09
N ALA A 46 -9.72 -5.08 1.84
CA ALA A 46 -9.56 -5.68 0.53
C ALA A 46 -10.83 -6.42 0.07
N LEU A 47 -11.46 -7.19 0.95
CA LEU A 47 -12.71 -7.91 0.67
C LEU A 47 -13.89 -6.98 0.40
N ASN A 48 -13.93 -5.82 1.08
CA ASN A 48 -14.99 -4.83 0.91
C ASN A 48 -14.84 -4.07 -0.42
N TYR A 49 -13.61 -3.75 -0.83
CA TYR A 49 -13.38 -2.76 -1.89
C TYR A 49 -12.64 -3.25 -3.13
N ALA A 50 -12.20 -4.51 -3.23
CA ALA A 50 -11.51 -5.01 -4.42
C ALA A 50 -12.30 -4.86 -5.74
N LYS A 51 -13.63 -4.71 -5.71
CA LYS A 51 -14.48 -4.52 -6.90
C LYS A 51 -15.28 -3.20 -6.88
N THR A 52 -14.93 -2.26 -6.02
CA THR A 52 -15.67 -0.99 -5.89
C THR A 52 -14.71 0.19 -5.78
N SER A 53 -15.19 1.39 -6.10
CA SER A 53 -14.40 2.61 -5.93
C SER A 53 -14.25 2.98 -4.45
N THR A 54 -13.08 3.51 -4.12
CA THR A 54 -12.77 4.00 -2.77
C THR A 54 -12.75 5.53 -2.75
N ALA A 55 -12.43 6.12 -1.59
CA ALA A 55 -12.22 7.58 -1.49
C ALA A 55 -10.89 8.02 -2.13
N PHE A 56 -10.00 7.07 -2.45
CA PHE A 56 -8.78 7.33 -3.19
C PHE A 56 -9.12 7.37 -4.69
N PRO A 57 -8.68 8.39 -5.44
CA PRO A 57 -8.82 8.42 -6.89
C PRO A 57 -8.19 7.19 -7.56
N GLU A 58 -8.81 6.72 -8.64
CA GLU A 58 -8.29 5.59 -9.43
C GLU A 58 -7.22 6.07 -10.43
N TYR A 59 -6.10 5.35 -10.51
CA TYR A 59 -4.94 5.72 -11.35
C TYR A 59 -4.91 4.94 -12.67
N GLN A 60 -6.03 4.89 -13.39
CA GLN A 60 -6.16 4.12 -14.63
C GLN A 60 -5.16 4.52 -15.73
N SER A 61 -4.52 5.69 -15.63
CA SER A 61 -3.55 6.21 -16.62
C SER A 61 -2.07 6.09 -16.22
N TYR A 62 -1.73 5.43 -15.10
CA TYR A 62 -0.34 5.38 -14.59
C TYR A 62 0.19 3.94 -14.33
N GLY A 63 -0.38 2.91 -14.98
CA GLY A 63 0.07 1.51 -14.81
C GLY A 63 -0.86 0.63 -13.96
N GLY A 64 -2.09 1.08 -13.69
CA GLY A 64 -3.12 0.33 -12.97
C GLY A 64 -3.36 0.77 -11.52
N ASN A 65 -4.51 0.39 -10.94
CA ASN A 65 -4.88 0.76 -9.57
C ASN A 65 -4.45 -0.26 -8.51
N CYS A 66 -3.83 -1.38 -8.92
CA CYS A 66 -3.43 -2.48 -8.05
C CYS A 66 -2.59 -2.03 -6.85
N THR A 67 -1.57 -1.21 -7.07
CA THR A 67 -0.67 -0.71 -6.03
C THR A 67 -1.33 0.29 -5.10
N ASN A 68 -2.11 1.21 -5.67
CA ASN A 68 -2.89 2.16 -4.90
C ASN A 68 -3.86 1.42 -3.97
N PHE A 69 -4.55 0.39 -4.48
CA PHE A 69 -5.48 -0.43 -3.69
C PHE A 69 -4.77 -1.24 -2.60
N VAL A 70 -3.66 -1.91 -2.91
CA VAL A 70 -2.89 -2.66 -1.90
C VAL A 70 -2.38 -1.74 -0.81
N SER A 71 -1.89 -0.54 -1.17
CA SER A 71 -1.41 0.43 -0.19
C SER A 71 -2.54 0.97 0.71
N GLN A 72 -3.76 1.09 0.19
CA GLN A 72 -4.94 1.41 1.00
C GLN A 72 -5.27 0.29 1.99
N ALA A 73 -5.19 -0.98 1.57
CA ALA A 73 -5.39 -2.10 2.47
C ALA A 73 -4.31 -2.16 3.57
N VAL A 74 -3.04 -1.94 3.21
CA VAL A 74 -1.95 -1.85 4.21
C VAL A 74 -2.19 -0.71 5.19
N LEU A 75 -2.62 0.46 4.70
CA LEU A 75 -2.97 1.60 5.55
C LEU A 75 -4.15 1.28 6.47
N ALA A 76 -5.18 0.57 6.00
CA ALA A 76 -6.26 0.05 6.84
C ALA A 76 -5.74 -0.83 7.99
N GLY A 77 -4.70 -1.61 7.71
CA GLY A 77 -3.92 -2.37 8.67
C GLY A 77 -3.28 -1.56 9.78
N LEU A 78 -2.70 -0.41 9.43
CA LEU A 78 -2.02 0.48 10.38
C LEU A 78 -3.02 1.29 11.24
N VAL A 79 -4.09 1.78 10.61
CA VAL A 79 -5.11 2.60 11.29
C VAL A 79 -6.12 1.77 12.08
N ASP A 80 -6.02 0.43 12.00
CA ASP A 80 -6.93 -0.56 12.58
C ASP A 80 -8.41 -0.29 12.27
N ASN A 81 -8.69 0.04 11.01
CA ASN A 81 -10.04 0.35 10.56
C ASN A 81 -10.17 0.08 9.06
N SER A 82 -11.19 -0.71 8.69
CA SER A 82 -11.44 -1.10 7.30
C SER A 82 -12.41 -0.19 6.55
N ASP A 83 -12.90 0.91 7.12
CA ASP A 83 -13.73 1.89 6.41
C ASP A 83 -12.92 2.78 5.47
N LYS A 84 -13.30 2.83 4.19
CA LYS A 84 -12.57 3.60 3.17
C LYS A 84 -12.42 5.08 3.45
N ASN A 85 -13.39 5.73 4.08
CA ASN A 85 -13.33 7.16 4.37
C ASN A 85 -12.43 7.43 5.57
N TYR A 86 -12.49 6.56 6.59
CA TYR A 86 -11.58 6.62 7.73
C TYR A 86 -10.12 6.47 7.30
N VAL A 87 -9.83 5.41 6.53
CA VAL A 87 -8.49 5.14 5.97
C VAL A 87 -7.99 6.34 5.17
N TYR A 88 -8.83 6.88 4.28
CA TYR A 88 -8.49 8.08 3.53
C TYR A 88 -8.17 9.27 4.45
N ASN A 89 -9.01 9.57 5.44
CA ASN A 89 -8.78 10.70 6.33
C ASN A 89 -7.50 10.59 7.19
N LYS A 90 -7.00 9.38 7.42
CA LYS A 90 -5.76 9.14 8.19
C LYS A 90 -4.49 9.12 7.34
N ARG A 91 -4.58 9.04 6.01
CA ARG A 91 -3.41 8.94 5.10
C ARG A 91 -2.30 9.98 5.35
N GLY A 92 -2.69 11.22 5.66
CA GLY A 92 -1.75 12.33 5.89
C GLY A 92 -0.91 12.21 7.15
N TYR A 93 -1.19 11.23 8.01
CA TYR A 93 -0.37 10.89 9.18
C TYR A 93 0.82 9.97 8.83
N TYR A 94 0.80 9.36 7.65
CA TYR A 94 1.77 8.34 7.24
C TYR A 94 2.66 8.88 6.12
N MET A 95 3.47 9.90 6.46
CA MET A 95 4.34 10.62 5.52
C MET A 95 5.78 10.86 6.02
N ALA A 96 6.22 10.16 7.06
CA ALA A 96 7.52 10.30 7.72
C ALA A 96 8.73 10.13 6.77
N ASP A 97 8.62 9.30 5.74
CA ASP A 97 9.69 9.06 4.77
C ASP A 97 9.74 10.12 3.66
N ARG A 98 8.67 10.88 3.42
CA ARG A 98 8.60 11.98 2.42
C ARG A 98 9.80 12.93 2.52
N ASP A 99 10.17 13.32 3.73
CA ASP A 99 11.18 14.35 3.98
C ASP A 99 12.60 13.75 4.15
N LYS A 100 12.78 12.45 3.91
CA LYS A 100 14.04 11.72 4.09
C LYS A 100 14.81 11.47 2.79
N GLY A 101 14.30 11.95 1.65
CA GLY A 101 14.96 11.81 0.35
C GLY A 101 15.00 10.37 -0.17
N CYS A 102 13.88 9.64 -0.08
CA CYS A 102 13.76 8.32 -0.70
C CYS A 102 13.26 8.40 -2.15
N ASP A 103 13.85 7.58 -3.02
CA ASP A 103 13.41 7.42 -4.41
C ASP A 103 12.09 6.65 -4.51
N TYR A 104 11.78 5.80 -3.52
CA TYR A 104 10.59 4.94 -3.53
C TYR A 104 9.69 5.12 -2.31
N CYS A 105 9.61 6.32 -1.72
CA CYS A 105 8.84 6.55 -0.49
C CYS A 105 7.42 5.98 -0.54
N TRP A 106 6.95 5.46 0.60
CA TRP A 106 5.59 5.02 0.84
C TRP A 106 4.82 6.09 1.61
N TYR A 107 4.26 7.06 0.88
CA TYR A 107 3.34 8.04 1.45
C TYR A 107 2.27 8.46 0.46
N TYR A 108 1.14 8.91 0.99
CA TYR A 108 0.07 9.49 0.19
C TYR A 108 -0.55 10.69 0.90
N ASN A 109 -0.47 11.86 0.27
CA ASN A 109 -1.20 13.06 0.71
C ASN A 109 -2.35 13.38 -0.25
N THR A 110 -1.99 13.59 -1.52
CA THR A 110 -2.89 13.87 -2.63
C THR A 110 -2.41 13.11 -3.87
N PRO A 111 -3.23 13.03 -4.94
CA PRO A 111 -2.77 12.42 -6.19
C PRO A 111 -1.47 13.01 -6.74
N SER A 112 -1.27 14.31 -6.64
CA SER A 112 -0.04 14.98 -7.09
C SER A 112 1.10 14.97 -6.06
N SER A 113 0.82 14.55 -4.83
CA SER A 113 1.77 14.50 -3.71
C SER A 113 1.71 13.11 -3.06
N ARG A 114 2.29 12.13 -3.75
CA ARG A 114 2.42 10.74 -3.29
C ARG A 114 3.81 10.22 -3.63
N GLY A 115 4.30 9.28 -2.84
CA GLY A 115 5.57 8.61 -3.11
C GLY A 115 5.45 7.58 -4.23
N TYR A 116 6.58 7.24 -4.86
CA TYR A 116 6.60 6.31 -5.99
C TYR A 116 6.09 4.92 -5.63
N ALA A 117 6.23 4.46 -4.38
CA ALA A 117 5.67 3.18 -3.95
C ALA A 117 4.12 3.15 -3.93
N TRP A 118 3.44 4.29 -4.08
CA TRP A 118 2.00 4.35 -4.32
C TRP A 118 1.62 4.45 -5.80
N ALA A 119 2.61 4.55 -6.70
CA ALA A 119 2.41 4.82 -8.12
C ALA A 119 2.39 3.55 -8.99
N GLY A 120 3.15 2.51 -8.65
CA GLY A 120 3.23 1.29 -9.45
C GLY A 120 3.76 0.08 -8.69
N ALA A 121 3.51 -1.11 -9.26
CA ALA A 121 3.76 -2.38 -8.58
C ALA A 121 5.25 -2.65 -8.39
N HIS A 122 6.07 -2.29 -9.38
CA HIS A 122 7.52 -2.39 -9.29
C HIS A 122 8.13 -1.42 -8.29
N GLU A 123 7.59 -0.21 -8.19
CA GLU A 123 8.02 0.79 -7.22
C GLU A 123 7.70 0.33 -5.79
N LEU A 124 6.49 -0.20 -5.55
CA LEU A 124 6.12 -0.73 -4.23
C LEU A 124 6.97 -1.93 -3.85
N TYR A 125 7.21 -2.85 -4.79
CA TYR A 125 8.12 -3.97 -4.57
C TYR A 125 9.54 -3.51 -4.25
N THR A 126 10.06 -2.52 -5.00
CA THR A 126 11.40 -1.98 -4.81
C THR A 126 11.54 -1.33 -3.43
N TYR A 127 10.50 -0.60 -3.00
CA TYR A 127 10.41 -0.11 -1.63
C TYR A 127 10.43 -1.26 -0.62
N ALA A 128 9.53 -2.23 -0.71
CA ALA A 128 9.45 -3.36 0.23
C ALA A 128 10.77 -4.16 0.32
N LYS A 129 11.43 -4.38 -0.82
CA LYS A 129 12.71 -5.10 -0.91
C LYS A 129 13.89 -4.33 -0.31
N SER A 130 13.93 -3.01 -0.50
CA SER A 130 15.03 -2.15 -0.03
C SER A 130 14.84 -1.64 1.40
N ASN A 131 13.63 -1.80 1.93
CA ASN A 131 13.28 -1.30 3.26
C ASN A 131 14.03 -2.05 4.35
N SER A 132 14.94 -1.34 5.04
CA SER A 132 15.62 -1.88 6.21
C SER A 132 14.89 -1.49 7.49
N ASN A 133 15.04 -2.31 8.55
CA ASN A 133 14.50 -2.05 9.89
C ASN A 133 14.92 -0.70 10.53
N SER A 134 15.82 0.05 9.91
CA SER A 134 16.28 1.38 10.36
C SER A 134 15.57 2.54 9.66
N TYR A 135 14.86 2.30 8.57
CA TYR A 135 14.23 3.36 7.76
C TYR A 135 12.97 3.93 8.41
N TRP A 136 12.59 5.12 7.94
CA TRP A 136 11.33 5.78 8.25
C TRP A 136 10.26 5.24 7.29
N GLY A 137 8.98 5.38 7.63
CA GLY A 137 7.89 4.90 6.77
C GLY A 137 7.43 3.48 7.07
N MET A 138 6.76 2.85 6.11
CA MET A 138 6.23 1.48 6.21
C MET A 138 7.34 0.44 6.08
N HIS A 139 7.34 -0.62 6.88
CA HIS A 139 8.32 -1.72 6.84
C HIS A 139 7.72 -3.01 6.31
N PHE A 140 8.54 -3.81 5.64
CA PHE A 140 8.14 -5.08 5.04
C PHE A 140 9.18 -6.16 5.31
N ASP A 141 8.75 -7.32 5.78
CA ASP A 141 9.60 -8.49 5.92
C ASP A 141 9.50 -9.38 4.68
N PHE A 142 10.64 -9.86 4.18
CA PHE A 142 10.67 -10.87 3.12
C PHE A 142 10.21 -12.23 3.67
N ILE A 143 9.20 -12.83 3.05
CA ILE A 143 8.62 -14.11 3.49
C ILE A 143 9.09 -15.27 2.62
N THR A 144 8.86 -15.17 1.32
CA THR A 144 9.24 -16.19 0.33
C THR A 144 9.19 -15.62 -1.09
N LYS A 145 9.85 -16.28 -2.04
CA LYS A 145 9.71 -16.00 -3.47
C LYS A 145 9.76 -17.29 -4.28
N ASP A 146 9.24 -17.21 -5.49
CA ASP A 146 9.55 -18.17 -6.55
C ASP A 146 11.00 -18.02 -7.01
N SER A 147 11.50 -19.09 -7.61
CA SER A 147 12.76 -19.12 -8.33
C SER A 147 12.62 -20.08 -9.52
N SER A 148 13.62 -20.11 -10.41
CA SER A 148 13.68 -21.04 -11.54
C SER A 148 13.58 -22.52 -11.16
N THR A 149 13.81 -22.86 -9.88
CA THR A 149 13.87 -24.25 -9.40
C THR A 149 12.96 -24.53 -8.20
N GLN A 150 12.30 -23.51 -7.64
CA GLN A 150 11.48 -23.66 -6.43
C GLN A 150 10.26 -22.75 -6.48
N TYR A 151 9.10 -23.32 -6.20
CA TYR A 151 7.87 -22.57 -5.93
C TYR A 151 7.92 -21.89 -4.55
N LEU A 152 7.02 -20.95 -4.30
CA LEU A 152 6.82 -20.32 -3.01
C LEU A 152 6.75 -21.36 -1.89
N ASN A 153 7.42 -21.09 -0.77
CA ASN A 153 7.14 -21.79 0.47
C ASN A 153 5.79 -21.32 1.03
N THR A 154 4.72 -21.92 0.53
CA THR A 154 3.34 -21.49 0.82
C THR A 154 2.92 -21.67 2.28
N SER A 155 3.67 -22.38 3.13
CA SER A 155 3.37 -22.49 4.55
C SER A 155 3.75 -21.25 5.36
N LYS A 156 4.57 -20.37 4.80
CA LYS A 156 4.95 -19.09 5.42
C LYS A 156 4.00 -17.94 5.06
N VAL A 157 3.17 -18.14 4.03
CA VAL A 157 2.24 -17.13 3.53
C VAL A 157 1.03 -17.07 4.46
N GLU A 158 0.71 -15.87 4.92
CA GLU A 158 -0.41 -15.58 5.82
C GLU A 158 -1.34 -14.53 5.23
N GLU A 159 -2.55 -14.43 5.78
CA GLU A 159 -3.49 -13.37 5.43
C GLU A 159 -2.90 -11.98 5.76
N GLY A 160 -3.12 -11.03 4.85
CA GLY A 160 -2.55 -9.69 4.94
C GLY A 160 -1.12 -9.56 4.39
N ASP A 161 -0.48 -10.65 3.96
CA ASP A 161 0.75 -10.57 3.17
C ASP A 161 0.49 -9.91 1.81
N VAL A 162 1.48 -9.20 1.28
CA VAL A 162 1.45 -8.64 -0.08
C VAL A 162 2.21 -9.58 -1.02
N ILE A 163 1.53 -9.98 -2.09
CA ILE A 163 2.13 -10.77 -3.17
C ILE A 163 2.36 -9.86 -4.38
N PHE A 164 3.60 -9.82 -4.84
CA PHE A 164 4.00 -9.17 -6.08
C PHE A 164 4.20 -10.23 -7.16
N ALA A 165 3.72 -9.95 -8.38
CA ALA A 165 3.87 -10.84 -9.51
C ALA A 165 4.69 -10.17 -10.62
N ASP A 166 5.71 -10.87 -11.06
CA ASP A 166 6.36 -10.68 -12.35
C ASP A 166 5.79 -11.74 -13.29
N TRP A 167 4.86 -11.38 -14.17
CA TRP A 167 4.13 -12.33 -15.01
C TRP A 167 5.03 -12.95 -16.07
N SER A 168 6.05 -12.21 -16.50
CA SER A 168 6.93 -12.57 -17.61
C SER A 168 8.27 -13.17 -17.17
N GLY A 169 8.59 -13.12 -15.87
CA GLY A 169 9.86 -13.57 -15.31
C GLY A 169 11.04 -12.69 -15.72
N ASN A 170 10.81 -11.42 -16.11
CA ASN A 170 11.84 -10.51 -16.62
C ASN A 170 12.53 -9.66 -15.52
N GLY A 171 12.12 -9.84 -14.26
CA GLY A 171 12.61 -9.09 -13.10
C GLY A 171 11.88 -7.76 -12.84
N HIS A 172 10.94 -7.38 -13.71
CA HIS A 172 10.04 -6.24 -13.52
C HIS A 172 8.72 -6.75 -12.93
N ILE A 173 8.16 -6.02 -11.95
CA ILE A 173 6.94 -6.44 -11.27
C ILE A 173 5.77 -5.78 -11.96
N ASP A 174 4.83 -6.61 -12.41
CA ASP A 174 3.68 -6.18 -13.18
C ASP A 174 2.44 -5.95 -12.29
N HIS A 175 2.38 -6.61 -11.13
CA HIS A 175 1.20 -6.58 -10.29
C HIS A 175 1.48 -6.72 -8.80
N SER A 176 0.65 -6.08 -7.98
CA SER A 176 0.65 -6.20 -6.52
C SER A 176 -0.74 -6.57 -6.02
N MET A 177 -0.80 -7.51 -5.09
CA MET A 177 -2.03 -8.08 -4.56
C MET A 177 -1.90 -8.30 -3.05
N ILE A 178 -3.01 -8.40 -2.33
CA ILE A 178 -3.01 -8.74 -0.90
C ILE A 178 -3.67 -10.10 -0.68
N VAL A 179 -3.07 -10.94 0.17
CA VAL A 179 -3.63 -12.23 0.58
C VAL A 179 -4.84 -11.99 1.46
N THR A 180 -5.98 -12.54 1.05
CA THR A 180 -7.27 -12.36 1.75
C THR A 180 -7.84 -13.64 2.33
N ASP A 181 -7.24 -14.79 2.04
CA ASP A 181 -7.62 -16.09 2.60
C ASP A 181 -6.47 -17.09 2.45
N LYS A 182 -6.28 -17.96 3.44
CA LYS A 182 -5.31 -19.07 3.43
C LYS A 182 -5.95 -20.37 3.92
N LEU A 183 -6.41 -21.19 2.97
CA LEU A 183 -7.10 -22.44 3.26
C LEU A 183 -6.14 -23.62 3.53
N TYR A 184 -5.04 -23.70 2.78
CA TYR A 184 -4.02 -24.76 2.88
C TYR A 184 -2.73 -24.41 2.13
N ASN A 185 -1.68 -25.23 2.27
CA ASN A 185 -0.32 -24.96 1.78
C ASN A 185 -0.14 -25.31 0.29
N SER A 186 -0.84 -24.58 -0.58
CA SER A 186 -0.65 -24.60 -2.04
C SER A 186 -1.11 -23.27 -2.68
N TYR A 187 -0.90 -23.12 -3.99
CA TYR A 187 -1.37 -21.95 -4.74
C TYR A 187 -2.90 -21.91 -4.86
N SER A 188 -3.57 -23.07 -4.90
CA SER A 188 -5.04 -23.13 -4.85
C SER A 188 -5.60 -22.78 -3.47
N GLY A 189 -4.80 -22.98 -2.42
CA GLY A 189 -5.16 -22.65 -1.05
C GLY A 189 -4.91 -21.20 -0.65
N ILE A 190 -4.20 -20.42 -1.46
CA ILE A 190 -3.97 -18.97 -1.24
C ILE A 190 -4.97 -18.20 -2.10
N LYS A 191 -5.76 -17.32 -1.50
CA LYS A 191 -6.57 -16.35 -2.23
C LYS A 191 -6.04 -14.95 -2.06
N VAL A 192 -6.12 -14.18 -3.14
CA VAL A 192 -5.71 -12.79 -3.19
C VAL A 192 -6.84 -11.92 -3.68
N SER A 193 -6.77 -10.65 -3.33
CA SER A 193 -7.65 -9.61 -3.85
C SER A 193 -6.82 -8.43 -4.34
N TYR A 194 -7.28 -7.80 -5.42
CA TYR A 194 -6.61 -6.69 -6.07
C TYR A 194 -7.57 -5.90 -6.95
N GLN A 195 -7.25 -4.63 -7.18
CA GLN A 195 -7.86 -3.85 -8.24
C GLN A 195 -7.02 -3.90 -9.51
N ASN A 196 -7.61 -3.50 -10.63
CA ASN A 196 -7.05 -3.61 -11.98
C ASN A 196 -5.55 -3.29 -12.08
N SER A 197 -4.88 -4.03 -12.96
CA SER A 197 -3.63 -3.61 -13.61
C SER A 197 -3.85 -3.51 -15.11
N ASP A 198 -2.88 -2.96 -15.84
CA ASP A 198 -2.93 -2.90 -17.30
C ASP A 198 -3.29 -4.29 -17.87
N GLY A 199 -4.44 -4.39 -18.55
CA GLY A 199 -4.94 -5.63 -19.14
C GLY A 199 -5.67 -6.62 -18.21
N HIS A 200 -5.77 -6.37 -16.89
CA HIS A 200 -6.43 -7.28 -15.94
C HIS A 200 -7.59 -6.63 -15.19
N SER A 201 -8.71 -7.36 -15.08
CA SER A 201 -9.88 -6.92 -14.31
C SER A 201 -9.66 -7.08 -12.81
N SER A 202 -10.25 -6.19 -12.02
CA SER A 202 -10.21 -6.27 -10.55
C SER A 202 -10.78 -7.59 -10.04
N GLN A 203 -10.05 -8.25 -9.13
CA GLN A 203 -10.43 -9.54 -8.57
C GLN A 203 -10.59 -9.50 -7.06
N LYS A 204 -11.56 -10.27 -6.57
CA LYS A 204 -11.79 -10.48 -5.14
C LYS A 204 -11.73 -11.97 -4.85
N ASN A 205 -10.92 -12.37 -3.87
CA ASN A 205 -10.79 -13.76 -3.43
C ASN A 205 -10.52 -14.74 -4.57
N VAL A 206 -9.65 -14.36 -5.52
CA VAL A 206 -9.21 -15.23 -6.61
C VAL A 206 -8.04 -16.08 -6.12
N THR A 207 -7.96 -17.35 -6.52
CA THR A 207 -6.85 -18.20 -6.08
C THR A 207 -5.55 -17.81 -6.80
N LEU A 208 -4.42 -17.90 -6.09
CA LEU A 208 -3.11 -17.62 -6.68
C LEU A 208 -2.84 -18.56 -7.87
N GLN A 209 -3.31 -19.80 -7.80
CA GLN A 209 -3.20 -20.74 -8.93
C GLN A 209 -3.92 -20.26 -10.18
N SER A 210 -5.11 -19.67 -10.07
CA SER A 210 -5.91 -19.27 -11.24
C SER A 210 -5.35 -18.07 -12.00
N ILE A 211 -4.45 -17.32 -11.36
CA ILE A 211 -3.75 -16.17 -11.97
C ILE A 211 -2.28 -16.48 -12.26
N ASN A 212 -1.81 -17.68 -11.92
CA ASN A 212 -0.45 -18.12 -12.19
C ASN A 212 -0.28 -18.44 -13.67
N GLN A 213 0.65 -17.76 -14.34
CA GLN A 213 0.98 -17.98 -15.75
C GLN A 213 2.30 -18.75 -15.87
N THR A 214 2.63 -19.23 -17.08
CA THR A 214 3.77 -20.12 -17.31
C THR A 214 5.11 -19.57 -16.81
N TYR A 215 5.32 -18.25 -16.89
CA TYR A 215 6.59 -17.61 -16.53
C TYR A 215 6.50 -16.75 -15.27
N THR A 216 5.40 -16.88 -14.52
CA THR A 216 5.17 -16.04 -13.36
C THR A 216 6.15 -16.34 -12.24
N VAL A 217 6.71 -15.28 -11.67
CA VAL A 217 7.50 -15.32 -10.44
C VAL A 217 6.78 -14.49 -9.38
N PHE A 218 6.33 -15.15 -8.31
CA PHE A 218 5.75 -14.46 -7.17
C PHE A 218 6.79 -14.09 -6.11
N HIS A 219 6.62 -12.93 -5.50
CA HIS A 219 7.36 -12.49 -4.31
C HIS A 219 6.39 -12.14 -3.19
N VAL A 220 6.66 -12.60 -1.98
CA VAL A 220 5.79 -12.37 -0.82
C VAL A 220 6.52 -11.57 0.24
N TYR A 221 5.90 -10.46 0.65
CA TYR A 221 6.37 -9.61 1.72
C TYR A 221 5.25 -9.35 2.72
N ARG A 222 5.60 -9.29 4.00
CA ARG A 222 4.65 -9.00 5.09
C ARG A 222 4.80 -7.56 5.53
N PRO A 223 3.77 -6.72 5.43
CA PRO A 223 3.75 -5.43 6.12
C PRO A 223 3.89 -5.68 7.63
N THR A 224 4.75 -4.94 8.33
CA THR A 224 5.00 -5.18 9.77
C THR A 224 4.66 -3.98 10.64
N PHE A 225 5.23 -2.81 10.34
CA PHE A 225 4.97 -1.60 11.09
C PHE A 225 5.34 -0.36 10.30
N TYR A 226 4.85 0.79 10.75
CA TYR A 226 5.24 2.10 10.26
C TYR A 226 6.05 2.85 11.31
N ARG A 227 7.23 3.35 10.94
CA ARG A 227 8.09 4.15 11.82
C ARG A 227 8.01 5.63 11.47
N ASN A 228 7.68 6.42 12.48
CA ASN A 228 7.70 7.87 12.41
C ASN A 228 9.05 8.48 12.40
#